data_AF-A0A553AJ30-F1
#
_entry.id   AF-A0A553AJ30-F1
#
_cell.length_a   1.000
_cell.length_b   1.000
_cell.length_c   1.000
_cell.angle_alpha   90.00
_cell.angle_beta   90.00
_cell.angle_gamma   90.00
#
_symmetry.space_group_name_H-M   'P 1'
#
loop_
_entity.id
_entity.type
_entity.pdbx_description
1 polymer ?
#
loop_
_entity_poly.entity_id
_entity_poly.type
_entity_poly.pdbx_seq_one_letter_code
_entity_poly.pdbx_strand_id
1 'polypeptide(L)' 'MRAFKYSKFAATLTAAIFAVSLSNCSIHTSTRSTNRSSYKAKPLPPGQAKKIHGQKSARRFAPGHNKK' A
#
# COMPACT_ATOMS: atom_id res chain seq x y z
N MET A 1 25.80 -13.92 -43.30
CA MET A 1 25.74 -13.82 -41.81
C MET A 1 25.29 -12.41 -41.38
N ARG A 2 23.98 -12.09 -41.37
CA ARG A 2 23.47 -10.78 -40.90
C ARG A 2 22.58 -10.87 -39.63
N ALA A 3 22.28 -12.08 -39.16
CA ALA A 3 21.38 -12.33 -38.03
C ALA A 3 21.94 -11.86 -36.67
N PHE A 4 23.26 -11.84 -36.49
CA PHE A 4 23.89 -11.48 -35.20
C PHE A 4 23.66 -10.01 -34.79
N LYS A 5 23.51 -9.08 -35.75
CA LYS A 5 23.24 -7.66 -35.45
C LYS A 5 21.81 -7.45 -34.95
N TYR A 6 20.84 -8.13 -35.59
CA TYR A 6 19.44 -8.06 -35.18
C TYR A 6 19.17 -8.78 -33.85
N SER A 7 19.94 -9.82 -33.52
CA SER A 7 19.81 -10.53 -32.24
C SER A 7 20.15 -9.64 -31.03
N LYS A 8 21.24 -8.86 -31.11
CA LYS A 8 21.61 -7.93 -30.03
C LYS A 8 20.60 -6.78 -29.90
N PHE A 9 20.14 -6.24 -31.04
CA PHE A 9 19.14 -5.18 -31.06
C PHE A 9 17.77 -5.66 -30.52
N ALA A 10 17.34 -6.86 -30.90
CA ALA A 10 16.11 -7.49 -30.41
C ALA A 10 16.20 -7.78 -28.89
N ALA A 11 17.37 -8.20 -28.40
CA ALA A 11 17.59 -8.43 -26.97
C ALA A 11 17.50 -7.12 -26.16
N THR A 12 18.15 -6.05 -26.63
CA THR A 12 18.04 -4.72 -25.98
C THR A 12 16.62 -4.15 -26.04
N LEU A 13 15.92 -4.32 -27.16
CA LEU A 13 14.53 -3.85 -27.31
C LEU A 13 13.59 -4.58 -26.33
N THR A 14 13.73 -5.90 -26.21
CA THR A 14 12.93 -6.72 -25.28
C THR A 14 13.19 -6.33 -23.82
N ALA A 15 14.46 -6.12 -23.45
CA ALA A 15 14.82 -5.69 -22.10
C ALA A 15 14.27 -4.29 -21.75
N ALA A 16 14.28 -3.36 -22.71
CA ALA A 16 13.76 -2.02 -22.52
C ALA A 16 12.24 -2.02 -22.27
N ILE A 17 11.47 -2.81 -23.05
CA ILE A 17 10.01 -2.94 -22.88
C ILE A 17 9.67 -3.56 -21.51
N PHE A 18 10.44 -4.56 -21.07
CA PHE A 18 10.25 -5.20 -19.78
C PHE A 18 10.50 -4.23 -18.61
N ALA A 19 11.55 -3.41 -18.68
CA ALA A 19 11.87 -2.42 -17.65
C ALA A 19 10.77 -1.35 -17.50
N VAL A 20 10.18 -0.89 -18.61
CA VAL A 20 9.06 0.07 -18.59
C VAL A 20 7.78 -0.55 -18.01
N SER A 21 7.59 -1.86 -18.18
CA SER A 21 6.41 -2.54 -17.64
C SER A 21 6.42 -2.61 -16.10
N LEU A 22 7.62 -2.63 -15.49
CA LEU A 22 7.77 -2.69 -14.03
C LEU A 22 7.66 -1.32 -13.35
N SER A 23 7.87 -0.21 -14.06
CA SER A 23 7.83 1.14 -13.47
C SER A 23 6.41 1.65 -13.17
N ASN A 24 5.37 1.02 -13.75
CA ASN A 24 3.97 1.41 -13.53
C ASN A 24 3.31 0.70 -12.32
N CYS A 25 4.06 -0.13 -11.59
CA CYS A 25 3.63 -0.69 -10.31
C CYS A 25 3.75 0.35 -9.19
N SER A 26 3.00 1.45 -9.28
CA SER A 26 2.83 2.39 -8.18
C SER A 26 1.81 1.84 -7.19
N ILE A 27 2.28 1.33 -6.06
CA ILE A 27 1.40 1.01 -4.93
C ILE A 27 0.94 2.34 -4.34
N HIS A 28 -0.27 2.77 -4.72
CA HIS A 28 -1.00 3.80 -4.00
C HIS A 28 -1.29 3.25 -2.59
N THR A 29 -0.34 3.45 -1.67
CA THR A 29 -0.68 3.39 -0.26
C THR A 29 -1.59 4.59 -0.03
N SER A 30 -2.89 4.34 0.00
CA SER A 30 -3.86 5.23 0.60
C SER A 30 -3.55 5.33 2.09
N THR A 31 -2.39 5.90 2.44
CA THR A 31 -2.23 6.63 3.68
C THR A 31 -3.24 7.74 3.53
N ARG A 32 -4.40 7.51 4.14
CA ARG A 32 -5.57 8.37 4.15
C ARG A 32 -5.09 9.77 4.48
N SER A 33 -4.82 10.54 3.42
CA SER A 33 -4.31 11.88 3.51
C SER A 33 -5.26 12.61 4.42
N THR A 34 -4.67 13.17 5.45
CA THR A 34 -5.25 13.94 6.52
C THR A 34 -6.02 15.10 5.92
N ASN A 35 -7.23 14.81 5.41
CA ASN A 35 -8.14 15.83 4.95
C ASN A 35 -8.57 16.55 6.22
N ARG A 36 -7.97 17.72 6.43
CA ARG A 36 -8.11 18.61 7.58
C ARG A 36 -9.53 19.18 7.61
N SER A 37 -10.54 18.32 7.76
CA SER A 37 -11.86 18.74 8.18
C SER A 37 -11.85 18.77 9.70
N SER A 38 -12.07 19.96 10.24
CA SER A 38 -12.18 20.32 11.65
C SER A 38 -13.35 19.59 12.33
N TYR A 39 -13.27 18.28 12.45
CA TYR A 39 -14.24 17.47 13.17
C TYR A 39 -13.47 16.42 13.95
N LYS A 40 -13.43 16.61 15.27
CA LYS A 40 -12.89 15.71 16.32
C LYS A 40 -12.30 14.42 15.73
N ALA A 41 -10.97 14.33 15.68
CA ALA A 41 -10.25 13.15 15.18
C ALA A 41 -10.93 11.88 15.72
N LYS A 42 -11.63 11.17 14.82
CA LYS A 42 -12.43 10.01 15.23
C LYS A 42 -11.46 8.98 15.83
N PRO A 43 -11.76 8.42 17.02
CA PRO A 43 -10.92 7.40 17.60
C PRO A 43 -10.73 6.25 16.61
N LEU A 44 -9.53 5.66 16.60
CA LEU A 44 -9.21 4.50 15.79
C LEU A 44 -10.30 3.43 15.98
N PRO A 45 -10.85 2.84 14.91
CA PRO A 45 -11.86 1.81 15.05
C PRO A 45 -11.29 0.63 15.85
N PRO A 46 -12.11 -0.02 16.71
CA PRO A 46 -11.63 -0.97 17.70
C PRO A 46 -10.91 -2.18 17.08
N GLY A 47 -11.28 -2.56 15.85
CA GLY A 47 -10.59 -3.60 15.10
C GLY A 47 -9.18 -3.22 14.63
N GLN A 48 -8.96 -1.95 14.28
CA GLN A 48 -7.61 -1.45 13.93
C GLN A 48 -6.75 -1.27 15.18
N ALA A 49 -7.32 -0.68 16.24
CA ALA A 49 -6.64 -0.56 17.52
C ALA A 49 -6.20 -1.94 18.06
N LYS A 50 -7.09 -2.94 18.00
CA LYS A 50 -6.76 -4.34 18.34
C LYS A 50 -5.53 -4.86 17.60
N LYS A 51 -5.45 -4.63 16.28
CA LYS A 51 -4.32 -5.07 15.44
C LYS A 51 -3.02 -4.37 15.82
N ILE A 52 -3.06 -3.05 16.03
CA ILE A 52 -1.89 -2.25 16.45
C ILE A 52 -1.39 -2.71 17.82
N HIS A 53 -2.29 -2.97 18.75
CA HIS A 53 -1.94 -3.39 20.11
C HIS A 53 -1.69 -4.90 20.27
N GLY A 54 -1.78 -5.70 19.20
CA GLY A 54 -1.55 -7.14 19.24
C GLY A 54 -2.50 -7.93 20.15
N GLN A 55 -3.67 -7.38 20.48
CA GLN A 55 -4.58 -8.00 21.45
C GLN A 55 -5.52 -9.01 20.79
N LYS A 56 -5.86 -10.09 21.49
CA LYS A 56 -6.83 -11.10 21.00
C LYS A 56 -8.27 -10.58 20.90
N SER A 57 -8.62 -9.52 21.62
CA SER A 57 -9.98 -8.94 21.65
C SER A 57 -9.99 -7.42 21.48
N ALA A 58 -11.00 -6.91 20.77
CA ALA A 58 -11.23 -5.48 20.57
C ALA A 58 -12.11 -4.85 21.67
N ARG A 59 -12.55 -5.66 22.64
CA ARG A 59 -13.50 -5.26 23.70
C ARG A 59 -13.02 -4.07 24.53
N ARG A 60 -11.71 -3.96 24.78
CA ARG A 60 -11.09 -2.83 25.50
C ARG A 60 -11.04 -1.52 24.71
N PHE A 61 -11.17 -1.59 23.39
CA PHE A 61 -11.15 -0.44 22.50
C PHE A 61 -12.55 -0.04 22.03
N ALA A 62 -13.58 -0.82 22.39
CA ALA A 62 -14.96 -0.56 22.02
C ALA A 62 -15.55 0.56 22.88
N PRO A 63 -16.33 1.49 22.29
CA PRO A 63 -16.97 2.56 23.03
C PRO A 63 -17.90 1.98 24.12
N GLY A 64 -17.88 2.58 25.30
CA GLY A 64 -18.72 2.17 26.43
C GLY A 64 -18.18 1.03 27.31
N HIS A 65 -17.10 0.35 26.92
CA HIS A 65 -16.55 -0.77 27.68
C HIS A 65 -15.57 -0.37 28.81
N ASN A 66 -15.11 0.88 28.81
CA ASN A 66 -14.21 1.45 29.83
C ASN A 66 -14.90 2.51 30.71
N LYS A 67 -16.23 2.43 30.86
CA LYS A 67 -16.93 3.27 31.84
C LYS A 67 -16.67 2.65 33.21
N LYS A 68 -15.95 3.38 34.08
CA LYS A 68 -15.91 3.09 35.51
C LYS A 68 -17.27 3.40 36.13
#